data_AF-A0A0F2LXL3-F1
#
_entry.id   AF-A0A0F2LXL3-F1
#
_cell.length_a   1.000
_cell.length_b   1.000
_cell.length_c   1.000
_cell.angle_alpha   90.00
_cell.angle_beta   90.00
_cell.angle_gamma   90.00
#
_symmetry.space_group_name_H-M   'P 1'
#
loop_
_entity.id
_entity.type
_entity.pdbx_description
1 polymer ?
#
loop_
_entity_poly.entity_id
_entity_poly.type
_entity_poly.pdbx_seq_one_letter_code
_entity_poly.pdbx_strand_id
1 'polypeptide(L)'
;MGHPSAVRRRHFGLTKAESSLLTQIRSGHIGLKAYLFRKETVDSPECHCGGGEETAAHVLLDCTDVPPRPPDWPSTINELQQTLHTGRTARPLLRWLLRSERLPEYRLARELEQSPAPGLP
;
A
#
# COMPACT_ATOMS: atom_id res chain seq x y z
N MET A 1 21.19 -0.55 25.83
CA MET A 1 20.59 -0.31 24.50
C MET A 1 19.10 -0.64 24.57
N GLY A 2 18.23 0.36 24.43
CA GLY A 2 16.77 0.16 24.56
C GLY A 2 16.22 -0.58 23.35
N HIS A 3 15.54 -1.71 23.58
CA HIS A 3 14.79 -2.40 22.52
C HIS A 3 13.67 -1.46 22.04
N PRO A 4 13.58 -1.15 20.74
CA PRO A 4 12.45 -0.40 20.22
C PRO A 4 11.16 -1.14 20.57
N SER A 5 10.12 -0.41 20.98
CA SER A 5 8.78 -0.99 21.14
C SER A 5 8.34 -1.70 19.85
N ALA A 6 7.47 -2.71 19.97
CA ALA A 6 6.98 -3.47 18.82
C ALA A 6 6.37 -2.55 17.74
N VAL A 7 5.73 -1.45 18.15
CA VAL A 7 5.20 -0.40 17.26
C VAL A 7 6.32 0.30 16.48
N ARG A 8 7.41 0.70 17.17
CA ARG A 8 8.56 1.35 16.52
C ARG A 8 9.22 0.43 15.48
N ARG A 9 9.24 -0.89 15.70
CA ARG A 9 9.76 -1.86 14.71
C ARG A 9 8.89 -1.99 13.46
N ARG A 10 7.56 -1.87 13.58
CA ARG A 10 6.62 -2.01 12.45
C ARG A 10 6.71 -0.88 11.44
N HIS A 11 7.09 0.32 11.87
CA HIS A 11 7.16 1.51 11.00
C HIS A 11 8.58 2.05 10.83
N PHE A 12 9.59 1.37 11.35
CA PHE A 12 10.97 1.83 11.27
C PHE A 12 11.43 1.95 9.80
N GLY A 13 11.96 3.11 9.44
CA GLY A 13 12.48 3.38 8.09
C GLY A 13 11.42 3.72 7.04
N LEU A 14 10.15 3.86 7.44
CA LEU A 14 9.06 4.30 6.57
C LEU A 14 8.84 5.81 6.64
N THR A 15 8.45 6.43 5.52
CA THR A 15 7.87 7.79 5.52
C THR A 15 6.51 7.79 6.23
N LYS A 16 5.96 8.98 6.49
CA LYS A 16 4.60 9.09 7.05
C LYS A 16 3.56 8.47 6.12
N ALA A 17 3.69 8.69 4.82
CA ALA A 17 2.80 8.11 3.81
C ALA A 17 2.92 6.58 3.77
N GLU A 18 4.15 6.04 3.70
CA GLU A 18 4.40 4.60 3.75
C GLU A 18 3.83 3.98 5.04
N SER A 19 3.99 4.64 6.19
CA SER A 19 3.46 4.17 7.48
C SER A 19 1.93 4.16 7.55
N SER A 20 1.29 5.21 7.01
CA SER A 20 -0.17 5.29 6.92
C SER A 20 -0.71 4.19 6.01
N LEU A 21 -0.11 4.02 4.84
CA LEU A 21 -0.50 3.01 3.87
C LEU A 21 -0.36 1.60 4.43
N LEU A 22 0.73 1.30 5.15
CA LEU A 22 0.90 0.01 5.82
C LEU A 22 -0.24 -0.29 6.82
N THR A 23 -0.67 0.72 7.58
CA THR A 23 -1.80 0.59 8.52
C THR A 23 -3.12 0.37 7.78
N GLN A 24 -3.36 1.10 6.70
CA GLN A 24 -4.58 0.98 5.90
C GLN A 24 -4.70 -0.39 5.22
N ILE A 25 -3.62 -0.91 4.63
CA ILE A 25 -3.59 -2.26 4.04
C ILE A 25 -3.92 -3.32 5.10
N ARG A 26 -3.29 -3.22 6.28
CA ARG A 26 -3.46 -4.23 7.36
C ARG A 26 -4.83 -4.22 8.00
N SER A 27 -5.49 -3.06 8.04
CA SER A 27 -6.85 -2.92 8.59
C SER A 27 -7.94 -3.13 7.53
N GLY A 28 -7.59 -3.07 6.24
CA GLY A 28 -8.54 -3.05 5.14
C GLY A 28 -9.35 -1.74 5.06
N HIS A 29 -8.96 -0.70 5.81
CA HIS A 29 -9.54 0.64 5.76
C HIS A 29 -8.72 1.51 4.81
N ILE A 30 -8.92 1.33 3.52
CA ILE A 30 -8.10 1.91 2.44
C ILE A 30 -8.99 2.42 1.31
N GLY A 31 -8.54 3.40 0.53
CA GLY A 31 -9.31 4.00 -0.58
C GLY A 31 -9.52 3.12 -1.81
N LEU A 32 -9.72 1.80 -1.65
CA LEU A 32 -10.06 0.86 -2.72
C LEU A 32 -11.55 0.55 -2.72
N LYS A 33 -12.11 0.17 -3.88
CA LYS A 33 -13.57 0.05 -4.07
C LYS A 33 -14.24 -0.88 -3.06
N ALA A 34 -13.62 -1.99 -2.67
CA ALA A 34 -14.22 -2.91 -1.68
C ALA A 34 -14.48 -2.25 -0.32
N TYR A 35 -13.60 -1.36 0.16
CA TYR A 35 -13.83 -0.61 1.40
C TYR A 35 -14.79 0.56 1.17
N LEU A 36 -14.61 1.30 0.09
CA LEU A 36 -15.45 2.46 -0.25
C LEU A 36 -16.92 2.07 -0.46
N PHE A 37 -17.17 0.90 -1.04
CA PHE A 37 -18.51 0.33 -1.23
C PHE A 37 -19.17 0.00 0.10
N ARG A 38 -18.43 -0.62 1.04
CA ARG A 38 -18.90 -0.84 2.43
C ARG A 38 -19.17 0.45 3.19
N LYS A 39 -18.70 1.59 2.69
CA LYS A 39 -18.99 2.93 3.21
C LYS A 39 -20.02 3.69 2.38
N GLU A 40 -20.63 3.03 1.39
CA GLU A 40 -21.69 3.58 0.53
C GLU A 40 -21.24 4.84 -0.24
N THR A 41 -19.94 4.91 -0.58
CA THR A 41 -19.34 6.06 -1.30
C THR A 41 -19.07 5.80 -2.77
N VAL A 42 -19.24 4.56 -3.22
CA VAL A 42 -19.14 4.12 -4.62
C VAL A 42 -20.21 3.06 -4.88
N ASP A 43 -20.63 2.90 -6.13
CA ASP A 43 -21.77 2.04 -6.49
C ASP A 43 -21.42 0.54 -6.63
N SER A 44 -20.14 0.18 -6.63
CA SER A 44 -19.70 -1.20 -6.81
C SER A 44 -18.35 -1.46 -6.13
N PRO A 45 -18.15 -2.64 -5.51
CA PRO A 45 -16.86 -3.05 -4.96
C PRO A 45 -15.90 -3.61 -6.03
N GLU A 46 -16.40 -3.92 -7.23
CA GLU A 46 -15.69 -4.69 -8.25
C GLU A 46 -14.50 -3.94 -8.84
N CYS A 47 -13.38 -4.62 -9.00
CA CYS A 47 -12.23 -4.08 -9.72
C CYS A 47 -12.52 -3.98 -11.21
N HIS A 48 -12.02 -2.92 -11.86
CA HIS A 48 -12.18 -2.73 -13.31
C HIS A 48 -11.53 -3.83 -14.15
N CYS A 49 -10.58 -4.58 -13.58
CA CYS A 49 -9.99 -5.73 -14.27
C CYS A 49 -10.94 -6.95 -14.36
N GLY A 50 -12.10 -6.91 -13.68
CA GLY A 50 -13.09 -7.99 -13.67
C GLY A 50 -12.75 -9.21 -12.80
N GLY A 51 -11.66 -9.14 -12.01
CA GLY A 51 -11.19 -10.26 -11.18
C GLY A 51 -11.79 -10.33 -9.78
N GLY A 52 -12.93 -9.68 -9.53
CA GLY A 52 -13.61 -9.60 -8.23
C GLY A 52 -13.43 -8.26 -7.52
N GLU A 53 -13.79 -8.23 -6.23
CA GLU A 53 -13.72 -7.02 -5.41
C GLU A 53 -12.31 -6.41 -5.33
N GLU A 54 -12.21 -5.09 -5.48
CA GLU A 54 -10.95 -4.36 -5.38
C GLU A 54 -10.51 -4.23 -3.91
N THR A 55 -9.86 -5.27 -3.41
CA THR A 55 -9.18 -5.28 -2.11
C THR A 55 -7.68 -5.02 -2.27
N ALA A 56 -6.99 -4.69 -1.17
CA ALA A 56 -5.53 -4.57 -1.22
C ALA A 56 -4.86 -5.89 -1.62
N ALA A 57 -5.40 -7.04 -1.16
CA ALA A 57 -4.92 -8.35 -1.57
C ALA A 57 -5.08 -8.56 -3.08
N HIS A 58 -6.26 -8.25 -3.64
CA HIS A 58 -6.50 -8.33 -5.07
C HIS A 58 -5.51 -7.47 -5.87
N VAL A 59 -5.37 -6.18 -5.53
CA VAL A 59 -4.44 -5.27 -6.22
C VAL A 59 -2.99 -5.81 -6.17
N LEU A 60 -2.57 -6.30 -5.02
CA LEU A 60 -1.20 -6.74 -4.79
C LEU A 60 -0.89 -8.12 -5.37
N LEU A 61 -1.85 -9.04 -5.47
CA LEU A 61 -1.60 -10.44 -5.87
C LEU A 61 -2.15 -10.77 -7.26
N ASP A 62 -3.39 -10.37 -7.54
CA ASP A 62 -4.18 -10.98 -8.62
C ASP A 62 -4.54 -10.02 -9.75
N CYS A 63 -4.61 -8.72 -9.46
CA CYS A 63 -5.06 -7.71 -10.41
C CYS A 63 -4.19 -7.70 -11.67
N THR A 64 -4.83 -7.66 -12.84
CA THR A 64 -4.18 -7.58 -14.15
C THR A 64 -4.11 -6.16 -14.70
N ASP A 65 -4.86 -5.24 -14.10
CA ASP A 65 -4.93 -3.83 -14.47
C ASP A 65 -3.99 -2.97 -13.60
N VAL A 66 -2.78 -3.45 -13.35
CA VAL A 66 -1.76 -2.75 -12.56
C VAL A 66 -0.41 -2.82 -13.27
N PRO A 67 0.55 -1.95 -12.94
CA PRO A 67 1.91 -2.09 -13.43
C PRO A 67 2.47 -3.50 -13.14
N PRO A 68 3.44 -4.00 -13.92
CA PRO A 68 4.07 -5.28 -13.62
C PRO A 68 4.65 -5.32 -12.19
N ARG A 69 4.41 -6.44 -11.50
CA ARG A 69 5.03 -6.74 -10.21
C ARG A 69 6.51 -7.11 -10.43
N PRO A 70 7.42 -6.70 -9.54
CA PRO A 70 8.80 -7.18 -9.53
C PRO A 70 8.91 -8.72 -9.45
N PRO A 71 10.05 -9.33 -9.85
CA PRO A 71 10.25 -10.78 -9.74
C PRO A 71 10.14 -11.32 -8.30
N ASP A 72 10.69 -10.60 -7.32
CA ASP A 72 10.65 -10.98 -5.90
C ASP A 72 9.40 -10.42 -5.21
N TRP A 73 8.22 -10.90 -5.62
CA TRP A 73 6.94 -10.40 -5.15
C TRP A 73 6.09 -11.49 -4.47
N PRO A 74 5.31 -11.18 -3.43
CA PRO A 74 4.43 -12.16 -2.81
C PRO A 74 3.42 -12.72 -3.82
N SER A 75 3.30 -14.03 -3.86
CA SER A 75 2.37 -14.76 -4.73
C SER A 75 1.18 -15.33 -3.97
N THR A 76 1.26 -15.35 -2.64
CA THR A 76 0.20 -15.84 -1.75
C THR A 76 -0.18 -14.82 -0.68
N ILE A 77 -1.38 -14.97 -0.12
CA ILE A 77 -1.85 -14.16 1.01
C ILE A 77 -0.91 -14.28 2.22
N ASN A 78 -0.38 -15.48 2.50
CA ASN A 78 0.54 -15.68 3.60
C ASN A 78 1.87 -14.92 3.37
N GLU A 79 2.46 -15.02 2.19
CA GLU A 79 3.66 -14.26 1.83
C GLU A 79 3.43 -12.75 1.89
N LEU A 80 2.27 -12.28 1.44
CA LEU A 80 1.87 -10.89 1.54
C LEU A 80 1.80 -10.43 3.00
N GLN A 81 1.15 -11.20 3.87
CA GLN A 81 1.05 -10.90 5.30
C GLN A 81 2.44 -10.88 5.98
N GLN A 82 3.33 -11.80 5.62
CA GLN A 82 4.71 -11.79 6.12
C GLN A 82 5.48 -10.56 5.64
N THR A 83 5.32 -10.18 4.37
CA THR A 83 5.95 -8.98 3.80
C THR A 83 5.49 -7.72 4.52
N LEU A 84 4.20 -7.62 4.86
CA LEU A 84 3.59 -6.50 5.58
C LEU A 84 3.84 -6.51 7.11
N HIS A 85 4.59 -7.50 7.61
CA HIS A 85 4.84 -7.63 9.05
C HIS A 85 5.69 -6.48 9.61
N THR A 86 6.72 -6.07 8.87
CA THR A 86 7.65 -4.99 9.26
C THR A 86 7.74 -3.91 8.19
N GLY A 87 8.06 -2.68 8.59
CA GLY A 87 8.20 -1.58 7.65
C GLY A 87 9.35 -1.80 6.67
N ARG A 88 10.46 -2.41 7.12
CA ARG A 88 11.61 -2.71 6.26
C ARG A 88 11.21 -3.62 5.09
N THR A 89 10.50 -4.71 5.36
CA THR A 89 10.05 -5.68 4.34
C THR A 89 8.91 -5.13 3.50
N ALA A 90 8.02 -4.33 4.10
CA ALA A 90 6.87 -3.76 3.39
C ALA A 90 7.26 -2.64 2.41
N ARG A 91 8.37 -1.92 2.66
CA ARG A 91 8.71 -0.69 1.94
C ARG A 91 8.70 -0.80 0.41
N PRO A 92 9.33 -1.82 -0.22
CA PRO A 92 9.30 -1.94 -1.69
C PRO A 92 7.87 -2.09 -2.22
N LEU A 93 7.04 -2.89 -1.55
CA LEU A 93 5.64 -3.12 -1.88
C LEU A 93 4.81 -1.84 -1.71
N LEU A 94 4.98 -1.12 -0.59
CA LEU A 94 4.28 0.14 -0.32
C LEU A 94 4.58 1.19 -1.40
N ARG A 95 5.86 1.33 -1.79
CA ARG A 95 6.29 2.26 -2.85
C ARG A 95 5.77 1.88 -4.22
N TRP A 96 5.69 0.59 -4.52
CA TRP A 96 5.07 0.12 -5.75
C TRP A 96 3.58 0.49 -5.77
N LEU A 97 2.87 0.25 -4.65
CA LEU A 97 1.44 0.55 -4.56
C LEU A 97 1.15 2.05 -4.65
N LEU A 98 1.96 2.88 -3.98
CA LEU A 98 1.89 4.35 -4.13
C LEU A 98 2.03 4.77 -5.60
N ARG A 99 2.90 4.12 -6.38
CA ARG A 99 3.11 4.45 -7.80
C ARG A 99 2.07 3.86 -8.75
N SER A 100 1.25 2.89 -8.31
CA SER A 100 0.23 2.23 -9.13
C SER A 100 -0.98 3.10 -9.49
N GLU A 101 -1.09 4.31 -8.92
CA GLU A 101 -2.20 5.26 -9.09
C GLU A 101 -3.56 4.79 -8.57
N ARG A 102 -3.64 3.59 -7.97
CA ARG A 102 -4.85 3.04 -7.36
C ARG A 102 -5.37 3.80 -6.14
N LEU A 103 -4.54 4.67 -5.55
CA LEU A 103 -4.86 5.41 -4.33
C LEU A 103 -4.66 6.92 -4.57
N PRO A 104 -5.64 7.61 -5.17
CA PRO A 104 -5.55 9.03 -5.49
C PRO A 104 -5.26 9.92 -4.28
N GLU A 105 -5.68 9.51 -3.08
CA GLU A 105 -5.44 10.22 -1.83
C GLU A 105 -3.95 10.36 -1.48
N TYR A 106 -3.09 9.51 -2.04
CA TYR A 106 -1.63 9.59 -1.88
C TYR A 106 -0.92 10.40 -2.96
N ARG A 107 -1.64 11.03 -3.89
CA ARG A 107 -1.06 11.82 -5.00
C ARG A 107 0.01 12.83 -4.52
N LEU A 108 -0.33 13.67 -3.55
CA LEU A 108 0.61 14.66 -3.02
C LEU A 108 1.84 14.01 -2.37
N ALA A 109 1.66 12.91 -1.64
CA ALA A 109 2.79 12.19 -1.06
C ALA A 109 3.74 11.66 -2.14
N ARG A 110 3.21 11.14 -3.26
CA ARG A 110 4.01 10.69 -4.41
C ARG A 110 4.79 11.84 -5.04
N GLU A 111 4.15 12.99 -5.23
CA GLU A 111 4.77 14.18 -5.83
C GLU A 111 5.93 14.71 -4.96
N LEU A 112 5.74 14.73 -3.64
CA LEU A 112 6.77 15.14 -2.68
C LEU A 112 7.92 14.13 -2.58
N GLU A 113 7.67 12.83 -2.77
CA GLU A 113 8.74 11.81 -2.81
C GLU A 113 9.53 11.81 -4.13
N GLN A 114 8.97 12.38 -5.21
CA GLN A 114 9.62 12.51 -6.52
C GLN A 114 10.35 13.84 -6.71
N SER A 115 9.98 14.87 -5.95
CA SER A 115 10.69 16.14 -5.94
C SER A 115 11.93 16.02 -5.06
N PRO A 116 13.17 16.17 -5.59
CA PRO A 116 14.32 16.35 -4.72
C PRO A 116 14.02 17.55 -3.82
N ALA A 117 14.25 17.41 -2.50
CA ALA A 117 14.02 18.49 -1.57
C ALA A 117 14.64 19.78 -2.13
N PRO A 118 13.89 20.89 -2.26
CA PRO A 118 14.49 22.16 -2.64
C PRO A 118 15.62 22.41 -1.65
N GLY A 119 16.84 22.58 -2.18
CA GLY A 119 18.03 22.80 -1.37
C GLY A 119 17.73 23.85 -0.33
N LEU A 120 17.76 23.45 0.95
CA LEU A 120 17.76 24.42 2.02
C LEU A 120 19.01 25.31 1.82
N PRO A 121 18.88 26.64 1.87
CA PRO A 121 20.03 27.53 1.83
C PRO A 121 20.98 27.27 3.01
#